data_AF-A0A0G0WFN2-F1
#
_entry.id   AF-A0A0G0WFN2-F1
#
_cell.length_a   1.000
_cell.length_b   1.000
_cell.length_c   1.000
_cell.angle_alpha   90.00
_cell.angle_beta   90.00
_cell.angle_gamma   90.00
#
_symmetry.space_group_name_H-M   'P 1'
#
loop_
_entity.id
_entity.type
_entity.pdbx_description
1 polymer ?
#
loop_
_entity_poly.entity_id
_entity_poly.type
_entity_poly.pdbx_seq_one_letter_code
_entity_poly.pdbx_strand_id
1 'polypeptide(L)'
;MKFIFDFDSVLFNTKEFLKHLYACVERAGVPKEIAQEYYKKVGGTQFSLKKLLIYLSIRENLHEEILSKSKSFINQELLKTVQKLGKENCYIVTHANEEWQINKIKSTGLESFFSDIIIVAGSKKEAVEKICAKYKDEKVIFIDEKAKYFEDLDFVKYPNLKTVLYDEKGLEKLISILS
;
A
#
# COMPACT_ATOMS: atom_id res chain seq x y z
N MET A 1 21.13 3.89 -3.72
CA MET A 1 19.81 4.47 -4.05
C MET A 1 18.77 3.86 -3.14
N LYS A 2 17.73 4.60 -2.78
CA LYS A 2 16.64 4.12 -1.93
C LYS A 2 15.28 4.26 -2.63
N PHE A 3 14.37 3.35 -2.32
CA PHE A 3 13.05 3.27 -2.94
C PHE A 3 11.99 3.21 -1.85
N ILE A 4 11.00 4.09 -1.97
CA ILE A 4 9.85 4.19 -1.08
C ILE A 4 8.63 3.84 -1.93
N PHE A 5 7.92 2.79 -1.56
CA PHE A 5 6.74 2.32 -2.29
C PHE A 5 5.49 2.59 -1.47
N ASP A 6 4.43 3.12 -2.10
CA ASP A 6 3.10 2.89 -1.55
C ASP A 6 2.75 1.40 -1.60
N PHE A 7 1.84 1.00 -0.72
CA PHE A 7 1.35 -0.37 -0.69
C PHE A 7 0.14 -0.57 -1.60
N ASP A 8 -0.96 0.11 -1.29
CA ASP A 8 -2.22 -0.05 -2.00
C ASP A 8 -2.11 0.46 -3.44
N SER A 9 -2.61 -0.32 -4.40
CA SER A 9 -2.58 -0.04 -5.84
C SER A 9 -1.18 0.03 -6.49
N VAL A 10 -0.09 -0.10 -5.71
CA VAL A 10 1.29 -0.17 -6.22
C VAL A 10 1.89 -1.56 -6.02
N LEU A 11 2.16 -1.94 -4.77
CA LEU A 11 2.64 -3.28 -4.41
C LEU A 11 1.50 -4.31 -4.33
N PHE A 12 0.28 -3.84 -4.10
CA PHE A 12 -0.89 -4.66 -3.83
C PHE A 12 -2.08 -4.25 -4.71
N ASN A 13 -2.69 -5.21 -5.40
CA ASN A 13 -3.84 -4.99 -6.26
C ASN A 13 -5.12 -4.82 -5.41
N THR A 14 -5.33 -3.59 -4.95
CA THR A 14 -6.47 -3.19 -4.12
C THR A 14 -7.80 -3.47 -4.81
N LYS A 15 -7.89 -3.31 -6.13
CA LYS A 15 -9.11 -3.54 -6.90
C LYS A 15 -9.53 -5.01 -6.85
N GLU A 16 -8.60 -5.94 -7.12
CA GLU A 16 -8.89 -7.37 -7.07
C GLU A 16 -9.14 -7.86 -5.64
N PHE A 17 -8.42 -7.31 -4.65
CA PHE A 17 -8.70 -7.60 -3.25
C PHE A 17 -10.11 -7.17 -2.82
N LEU A 18 -10.56 -5.97 -3.21
CA LEU A 18 -11.91 -5.51 -2.88
C LEU A 18 -12.98 -6.39 -3.54
N LYS A 19 -12.78 -6.82 -4.79
CA LYS A 19 -13.67 -7.80 -5.44
C LYS A 19 -13.75 -9.10 -4.63
N HIS A 20 -12.62 -9.62 -4.18
CA HIS A 20 -12.57 -10.83 -3.34
C HIS A 20 -13.30 -10.62 -2.02
N LEU A 21 -13.02 -9.53 -1.31
CA LEU A 21 -13.68 -9.16 -0.05
C LEU A 21 -15.20 -9.13 -0.22
N TYR A 22 -15.70 -8.45 -1.26
CA TYR A 22 -17.13 -8.35 -1.53
C TYR A 22 -17.76 -9.70 -1.87
N ALA A 23 -17.06 -10.57 -2.60
CA ALA A 23 -17.53 -11.92 -2.88
C ALA A 23 -17.59 -12.79 -1.61
N CYS A 24 -16.65 -12.62 -0.66
CA CYS A 24 -16.70 -13.30 0.64
C CYS A 24 -17.93 -12.85 1.45
N VAL A 25 -18.19 -11.54 1.48
CA VAL A 25 -19.40 -10.99 2.15
C VAL A 25 -20.68 -11.54 1.53
N GLU A 26 -20.76 -11.61 0.20
CA GLU A 26 -21.90 -12.17 -0.53
C GLU A 26 -22.14 -13.65 -0.19
N ARG A 27 -21.07 -14.45 -0.12
CA ARG A 27 -21.15 -15.86 0.29
C ARG A 27 -21.60 -16.04 1.74
N ALA A 28 -21.31 -15.09 2.61
CA ALA A 28 -21.77 -15.08 4.01
C ALA A 28 -23.24 -14.63 4.15
N GLY A 29 -23.98 -14.48 3.04
CA GLY A 29 -25.41 -14.18 3.04
C GLY A 29 -25.76 -12.69 3.10
N VAL A 30 -24.78 -11.81 2.93
CA VAL A 30 -24.98 -10.35 2.94
C VAL A 30 -24.78 -9.77 1.54
N PRO A 31 -25.74 -9.03 0.96
CA PRO A 31 -25.56 -8.38 -0.33
C PRO A 31 -24.29 -7.53 -0.38
N LYS A 32 -23.45 -7.75 -1.40
CA LYS A 32 -22.15 -7.07 -1.52
C LYS A 32 -22.26 -5.54 -1.58
N GLU A 33 -23.38 -5.04 -2.07
CA GLU A 33 -23.69 -3.61 -2.19
C GLU A 33 -23.62 -2.92 -0.82
N ILE A 34 -24.03 -3.59 0.26
CA ILE A 34 -23.98 -3.06 1.62
C ILE A 34 -22.52 -2.83 2.06
N ALA A 35 -21.63 -3.78 1.74
CA ALA A 35 -20.19 -3.64 2.02
C ALA A 35 -19.54 -2.56 1.16
N GLN A 36 -19.96 -2.44 -0.10
CA GLN A 36 -19.48 -1.39 -1.01
C GLN A 36 -19.89 0.01 -0.53
N GLU A 37 -21.13 0.18 -0.10
CA GLU A 37 -21.64 1.43 0.47
C GLU A 37 -20.90 1.81 1.75
N TYR A 38 -20.68 0.83 2.64
CA TYR A 38 -19.86 1.03 3.83
C TYR A 38 -18.46 1.52 3.46
N TYR A 39 -17.78 0.82 2.54
CA TYR A 39 -16.43 1.20 2.10
C TYR A 39 -16.38 2.60 1.48
N LYS A 40 -17.38 2.98 0.68
CA LYS A 40 -17.49 4.34 0.12
C LYS A 40 -17.64 5.39 1.22
N LYS A 41 -18.39 5.08 2.28
CA LYS A 41 -18.65 6.01 3.39
C LYS A 41 -17.44 6.20 4.31
N VAL A 42 -16.67 5.15 4.60
CA VAL A 42 -15.59 5.17 5.62
C VAL A 42 -14.19 4.93 5.06
N GLY A 43 -14.00 4.94 3.74
CA GLY A 43 -12.74 4.55 3.10
C GLY A 43 -11.48 5.24 3.64
N GLY A 44 -10.31 4.70 3.30
CA GLY A 44 -9.03 5.25 3.75
C GLY A 44 -8.75 4.92 5.22
N THR A 45 -8.47 5.95 6.03
CA THR A 45 -7.96 5.79 7.41
C THR A 45 -9.02 5.41 8.44
N GLN A 46 -10.30 5.50 8.08
CA GLN A 46 -11.40 5.07 8.94
C GLN A 46 -11.79 3.61 8.70
N PHE A 47 -11.43 3.04 7.54
CA PHE A 47 -11.75 1.67 7.19
C PHE A 47 -10.90 0.67 7.97
N SER A 48 -11.56 -0.40 8.44
CA SER A 48 -10.91 -1.63 8.89
C SER A 48 -11.85 -2.80 8.62
N LEU A 49 -11.31 -3.96 8.28
CA LEU A 49 -12.13 -5.15 8.03
C LEU A 49 -12.94 -5.55 9.26
N LYS A 50 -12.36 -5.46 10.46
CA LYS A 50 -13.05 -5.74 11.72
C LYS A 50 -14.32 -4.90 11.90
N LYS A 51 -14.25 -3.59 11.68
CA LYS A 51 -15.42 -2.70 11.79
C LYS A 51 -16.48 -3.01 10.73
N LEU A 52 -16.06 -3.37 9.51
CA LEU A 52 -17.00 -3.83 8.47
C LEU A 52 -17.74 -5.09 8.93
N LEU A 53 -17.03 -6.12 9.39
CA LEU A 53 -17.65 -7.38 9.81
C LEU A 53 -18.63 -7.19 10.99
N ILE A 54 -18.27 -6.33 11.95
CA ILE A 54 -19.17 -5.93 13.05
C ILE A 54 -20.40 -5.20 12.50
N TYR A 55 -20.22 -4.24 11.59
CA TYR A 55 -21.32 -3.51 10.97
C TYR A 55 -22.30 -4.43 10.23
N LEU A 56 -21.78 -5.45 9.56
CA LEU A 56 -22.58 -6.45 8.85
C LEU A 56 -23.14 -7.56 9.76
N SER A 57 -22.85 -7.52 11.06
CA SER A 57 -23.24 -8.57 12.03
C SER A 57 -22.76 -9.98 11.66
N ILE A 58 -21.63 -10.08 10.94
CA ILE A 58 -21.03 -11.35 10.53
C ILE A 58 -20.22 -11.92 11.71
N ARG A 59 -20.62 -13.10 12.20
CA ARG A 59 -19.97 -13.79 13.33
C ARG A 59 -18.98 -14.88 12.92
N GLU A 60 -18.99 -15.25 11.64
CA GLU A 60 -18.10 -16.27 11.07
C GLU A 60 -16.66 -15.74 10.96
N ASN A 61 -15.68 -16.65 10.85
CA ASN A 61 -14.26 -16.30 10.68
C ASN A 61 -13.93 -15.78 9.26
N LEU A 62 -14.79 -14.92 8.72
CA LEU A 62 -14.67 -14.33 7.39
C LEU A 62 -13.42 -13.45 7.29
N HIS A 63 -12.93 -12.94 8.43
CA HIS A 63 -11.71 -12.14 8.50
C HIS A 63 -10.50 -12.91 7.95
N GLU A 64 -10.28 -14.14 8.43
CA GLU A 64 -9.18 -14.98 7.96
C GLU A 64 -9.39 -15.42 6.51
N GLU A 65 -10.62 -15.75 6.12
CA GLU A 65 -10.93 -16.11 4.73
C GLU A 65 -10.55 -14.97 3.77
N ILE A 66 -10.94 -13.73 4.06
CA ILE A 66 -10.65 -12.56 3.23
C ILE A 66 -9.14 -12.31 3.11
N LEU A 67 -8.39 -12.48 4.21
CA LEU A 67 -6.94 -12.25 4.20
C LEU A 67 -6.14 -13.45 3.65
N SER A 68 -6.73 -14.65 3.60
CA SER A 68 -6.04 -15.86 3.13
C SER A 68 -5.53 -15.76 1.69
N LYS A 69 -6.18 -14.93 0.86
CA LYS A 69 -5.82 -14.70 -0.54
C LYS A 69 -4.90 -13.50 -0.75
N SER A 70 -4.52 -12.76 0.29
CA SER A 70 -3.71 -11.55 0.18
C SER A 70 -2.44 -11.71 -0.67
N LYS A 71 -1.76 -12.86 -0.57
CA LYS A 71 -0.56 -13.15 -1.39
C LYS A 71 -0.83 -13.13 -2.90
N SER A 72 -2.02 -13.53 -3.34
CA SER A 72 -2.38 -13.55 -4.76
C SER A 72 -2.63 -12.16 -5.36
N PHE A 73 -2.78 -11.13 -4.52
CA PHE A 73 -2.98 -9.76 -4.98
C PHE A 73 -1.68 -8.96 -5.04
N ILE A 74 -0.53 -9.55 -4.72
CA ILE A 74 0.76 -8.87 -4.84
C ILE A 74 1.08 -8.62 -6.33
N ASN A 75 1.56 -7.43 -6.64
CA ASN A 75 2.15 -7.11 -7.94
C ASN A 75 3.48 -7.87 -8.12
N GLN A 76 3.42 -9.01 -8.82
CA GLN A 76 4.56 -9.93 -8.95
C GLN A 76 5.74 -9.35 -9.74
N GLU A 77 5.47 -8.49 -10.72
CA GLU A 77 6.54 -7.86 -11.51
C GLU A 77 7.29 -6.84 -10.67
N LEU A 78 6.57 -6.03 -9.90
CA LEU A 78 7.18 -5.08 -8.97
C LEU A 78 7.91 -5.79 -7.83
N LEU A 79 7.38 -6.92 -7.32
CA LEU A 79 8.07 -7.73 -6.31
C LEU A 79 9.43 -8.24 -6.80
N LYS A 80 9.53 -8.71 -8.06
CA LYS A 80 10.82 -9.11 -8.65
C LYS A 80 11.82 -7.95 -8.65
N THR A 81 11.35 -6.73 -8.91
CA THR A 81 12.19 -5.53 -8.83
C THR A 81 12.64 -5.25 -7.40
N VAL A 82 11.73 -5.28 -6.43
CA VAL A 82 12.05 -5.10 -5.00
C VAL A 82 13.09 -6.13 -4.53
N GLN A 83 12.95 -7.39 -4.95
CA GLN A 83 13.91 -8.45 -4.62
C GLN A 83 15.30 -8.20 -5.19
N LYS A 84 15.39 -7.73 -6.45
CA LYS A 84 16.67 -7.36 -7.09
C LYS A 84 17.33 -6.17 -6.41
N LEU A 85 16.53 -5.22 -5.93
CA LEU A 85 17.02 -4.02 -5.25
C LEU A 85 17.62 -4.31 -3.87
N GLY A 86 17.22 -5.40 -3.21
CA GLY A 86 17.67 -5.72 -1.85
C GLY A 86 16.84 -5.00 -0.77
N LYS A 87 16.64 -5.68 0.35
CA LYS A 87 15.76 -5.24 1.45
C LYS A 87 16.18 -3.88 2.01
N GLU A 88 17.48 -3.66 2.16
CA GLU A 88 18.11 -2.46 2.72
C GLU A 88 17.91 -1.19 1.89
N ASN A 89 17.40 -1.34 0.67
CA ASN A 89 17.12 -0.25 -0.27
C ASN A 89 15.63 0.04 -0.42
N CYS A 90 14.75 -0.79 0.17
CA CYS A 90 13.31 -0.75 -0.07
C CYS A 90 12.53 -0.42 1.21
N TYR A 91 11.59 0.52 1.12
CA TYR A 91 10.72 0.98 2.21
C TYR A 91 9.26 0.97 1.74
N ILE A 92 8.32 0.71 2.66
CA ILE A 92 6.90 0.97 2.43
C ILE A 92 6.49 2.23 3.19
N VAL A 93 5.85 3.18 2.51
CA VAL A 93 5.17 4.32 3.14
C VAL A 93 3.74 4.39 2.61
N THR A 94 2.76 4.08 3.47
CA THR A 94 1.37 3.91 3.05
C THR A 94 0.38 4.66 3.92
N HIS A 95 -0.72 5.12 3.32
CA HIS A 95 -1.76 5.89 4.00
C HIS A 95 -2.98 5.02 4.28
N ALA A 96 -3.20 4.66 5.54
CA ALA A 96 -4.29 3.78 5.95
C ALA A 96 -4.50 3.81 7.48
N ASN A 97 -5.53 3.11 7.94
CA ASN A 97 -5.65 2.75 9.34
C ASN A 97 -4.50 1.79 9.71
N GLU A 98 -3.75 2.09 10.77
CA GLU A 98 -2.53 1.36 11.14
C GLU A 98 -2.77 -0.14 11.42
N GLU A 99 -3.69 -0.46 12.34
CA GLU A 99 -4.03 -1.84 12.71
C GLU A 99 -4.51 -2.65 11.50
N TRP A 100 -5.34 -2.04 10.65
CA TRP A 100 -5.82 -2.70 9.44
C TRP A 100 -4.68 -2.97 8.46
N GLN A 101 -3.86 -1.95 8.19
CA GLN A 101 -2.84 -2.03 7.16
C GLN A 101 -1.70 -2.97 7.55
N ILE A 102 -1.29 -2.98 8.82
CA ILE A 102 -0.26 -3.91 9.29
C ILE A 102 -0.71 -5.36 9.16
N ASN A 103 -1.97 -5.67 9.50
CA ASN A 103 -2.53 -7.01 9.35
C ASN A 103 -2.61 -7.42 7.87
N LYS A 104 -3.04 -6.49 7.01
CA LYS A 104 -3.09 -6.71 5.56
C LYS A 104 -1.70 -6.98 4.99
N ILE A 105 -0.68 -6.17 5.32
CA ILE A 105 0.69 -6.38 4.85
C ILE A 105 1.24 -7.71 5.37
N LYS A 106 1.07 -8.03 6.65
CA LYS A 106 1.47 -9.33 7.24
C LYS A 106 0.91 -10.52 6.48
N SER A 107 -0.38 -10.47 6.12
CA SER A 107 -1.02 -11.55 5.36
C SER A 107 -0.44 -11.78 3.95
N THR A 108 0.27 -10.80 3.40
CA THR A 108 1.01 -10.94 2.12
C THR A 108 2.39 -11.59 2.30
N GLY A 109 3.00 -11.50 3.49
CA GLY A 109 4.39 -11.89 3.71
C GLY A 109 5.41 -10.95 3.04
N LEU A 110 5.02 -9.74 2.64
CA LEU A 110 5.94 -8.79 2.01
C LEU A 110 6.97 -8.17 2.96
N GLU A 111 6.71 -8.21 4.27
CA GLU A 111 7.54 -7.54 5.30
C GLU A 111 9.02 -7.91 5.22
N SER A 112 9.34 -9.15 4.85
CA SER A 112 10.73 -9.61 4.75
C SER A 112 11.53 -8.91 3.64
N PHE A 113 10.88 -8.26 2.68
CA PHE A 113 11.53 -7.60 1.53
C PHE A 113 11.76 -6.11 1.73
N PHE A 114 11.34 -5.52 2.85
CA PHE A 114 11.48 -4.09 3.11
C PHE A 114 12.27 -3.82 4.39
N SER A 115 13.12 -2.80 4.36
CA SER A 115 13.88 -2.35 5.51
C SER A 115 12.98 -1.81 6.62
N ASP A 116 11.89 -1.13 6.23
CA ASP A 116 10.93 -0.55 7.16
C ASP A 116 9.55 -0.38 6.50
N ILE A 117 8.52 -0.33 7.32
CA ILE A 117 7.12 -0.15 6.92
C ILE A 117 6.51 0.95 7.79
N ILE A 118 6.19 2.08 7.17
CA ILE A 118 5.65 3.25 7.84
C ILE A 118 4.21 3.44 7.37
N ILE A 119 3.27 3.36 8.31
CA ILE A 119 1.85 3.60 8.06
C ILE A 119 1.48 4.97 8.63
N VAL A 120 0.84 5.80 7.82
CA VAL A 120 0.42 7.16 8.22
C VAL A 120 -1.09 7.34 8.06
N ALA A 121 -1.68 8.17 8.93
CA ALA A 121 -3.09 8.52 8.86
C ALA A 121 -3.38 9.81 8.04
N GLY A 122 -2.35 10.46 7.50
CA GLY A 122 -2.46 11.74 6.80
C GLY A 122 -1.42 11.89 5.68
N SER A 123 -0.76 13.03 5.60
CA SER A 123 0.32 13.20 4.62
C SER A 123 1.44 12.18 4.84
N LYS A 124 2.06 11.75 3.74
CA LYS A 124 3.26 10.90 3.73
C LYS A 124 4.54 11.72 3.84
N LYS A 125 4.46 13.05 3.76
CA LYS A 125 5.58 13.99 3.74
C LYS A 125 6.63 13.69 4.78
N GLU A 126 6.25 13.68 6.06
CA GLU A 126 7.21 13.54 7.15
C GLU A 126 7.97 12.20 7.06
N ALA A 127 7.28 11.12 6.71
CA ALA A 127 7.90 9.80 6.57
C ALA A 127 8.88 9.76 5.38
N VAL A 128 8.48 10.29 4.22
CA VAL A 128 9.32 10.35 3.02
C VAL A 128 10.55 11.23 3.26
N GLU A 129 10.35 12.43 3.81
CA GLU A 129 11.42 13.39 4.06
C GLU A 129 12.42 12.92 5.12
N LYS A 130 11.97 12.16 6.14
CA LYS A 130 12.88 11.50 7.09
C LYS A 130 13.81 10.51 6.41
N ILE A 131 13.31 9.74 5.44
CA ILE A 131 14.15 8.81 4.65
C ILE A 131 15.11 9.62 3.77
N CYS A 132 14.66 10.70 3.12
CA CYS A 132 15.54 11.58 2.35
C CYS A 132 16.65 12.20 3.18
N ALA A 133 16.35 12.67 4.41
CA ALA A 133 17.32 13.23 5.32
C ALA A 133 18.36 12.19 5.78
N LYS A 134 17.92 10.96 6.05
CA LYS A 134 18.79 9.84 6.43
C LYS A 134 19.76 9.46 5.31
N TYR A 135 19.33 9.57 4.06
CA TYR A 135 20.09 9.19 2.86
C TYR A 135 20.39 10.40 1.96
N LYS A 136 20.85 11.51 2.54
CA LYS A 136 21.08 12.78 1.84
C LYS A 136 22.01 12.70 0.63
N ASP A 137 22.97 11.77 0.67
CA ASP A 137 23.99 11.56 -0.39
C ASP A 137 23.57 10.49 -1.41
N GLU A 138 22.38 9.91 -1.26
CA GLU A 138 21.81 8.94 -2.19
C GLU A 138 20.52 9.45 -2.81
N LYS A 139 20.28 9.08 -4.08
CA LYS A 139 18.98 9.31 -4.72
C LYS A 139 17.90 8.48 -4.03
N VAL A 140 16.78 9.12 -3.70
CA VAL A 140 15.58 8.50 -3.13
C VAL A 140 14.45 8.61 -4.13
N ILE A 141 13.82 7.49 -4.46
CA ILE A 141 12.69 7.41 -5.38
C ILE A 141 11.43 7.11 -4.56
N PHE A 142 10.44 7.98 -4.61
CA PHE A 142 9.12 7.75 -4.01
C PHE A 142 8.10 7.39 -5.09
N ILE A 143 7.48 6.23 -4.96
CA ILE A 143 6.56 5.63 -5.91
C ILE A 143 5.17 5.57 -5.28
N ASP A 144 4.19 6.24 -5.89
CA ASP A 144 2.81 6.30 -5.41
C ASP A 144 1.84 6.40 -6.60
N GLU A 145 0.64 5.86 -6.47
CA GLU A 145 -0.41 5.96 -7.50
C GLU A 145 -1.16 7.30 -7.43
N LYS A 146 -1.12 8.01 -6.30
CA LYS A 146 -1.80 9.31 -6.12
C LYS A 146 -0.82 10.47 -6.13
N ALA A 147 -0.91 11.29 -7.17
CA ALA A 147 -0.13 12.53 -7.30
C ALA A 147 -0.25 13.47 -6.09
N LYS A 148 -1.40 13.45 -5.38
CA LYS A 148 -1.61 14.28 -4.19
C LYS A 148 -0.57 14.09 -3.07
N TYR A 149 0.04 12.90 -2.97
CA TYR A 149 1.08 12.65 -1.96
C TYR A 149 2.45 13.21 -2.37
N PHE A 150 2.56 13.78 -3.57
CA PHE A 150 3.75 14.48 -4.02
C PHE A 150 3.65 15.99 -3.82
N GLU A 151 2.44 16.54 -3.70
CA GLU A 151 2.16 17.98 -3.75
C GLU A 151 2.80 18.76 -2.60
N ASP A 152 2.92 18.16 -1.42
CA ASP A 152 3.44 18.84 -0.22
C ASP A 152 4.91 18.52 0.11
N LEU A 153 5.60 17.76 -0.75
CA LEU A 153 7.02 17.41 -0.60
C LEU A 153 7.93 18.61 -0.89
N ASP A 154 8.99 18.77 -0.10
CA ASP A 154 9.96 19.86 -0.26
C ASP A 154 11.17 19.44 -1.14
N PHE A 155 11.06 19.64 -2.45
CA PHE A 155 12.12 19.31 -3.41
C PHE A 155 13.32 20.26 -3.36
N VAL A 156 13.17 21.46 -2.75
CA VAL A 156 14.29 22.40 -2.58
C VAL A 156 15.16 21.94 -1.41
N LYS A 157 14.52 21.53 -0.31
CA LYS A 157 15.21 20.96 0.85
C LYS A 157 15.77 19.57 0.59
N TYR A 158 15.08 18.75 -0.20
CA TYR A 158 15.50 17.38 -0.53
C TYR A 158 15.70 17.20 -2.04
N PRO A 159 16.79 17.76 -2.61
CA PRO A 159 17.07 17.65 -4.05
C PRO A 159 17.37 16.21 -4.49
N ASN A 160 17.70 15.32 -3.54
CA ASN A 160 17.91 13.89 -3.75
C ASN A 160 16.61 13.09 -3.95
N LEU A 161 15.44 13.69 -3.66
CA LEU A 161 14.14 13.07 -3.85
C LEU A 161 13.67 13.19 -5.31
N LYS A 162 13.23 12.06 -5.87
CA LYS A 162 12.46 11.98 -7.11
C LYS A 162 11.17 11.22 -6.88
N THR A 163 10.14 11.52 -7.65
CA THR A 163 8.85 10.85 -7.58
C THR A 163 8.57 10.08 -8.87
N VAL A 164 7.81 8.99 -8.74
CA VAL A 164 7.26 8.22 -9.85
C VAL A 164 5.78 8.05 -9.59
N LEU A 165 4.95 8.67 -10.43
CA LEU A 165 3.52 8.38 -10.46
C LEU A 165 3.31 6.99 -11.07
N TYR A 166 2.81 6.06 -10.26
CA TYR A 166 2.60 4.67 -10.63
C TYR A 166 1.24 4.50 -11.33
N ASP A 167 1.18 4.93 -12.58
CA ASP A 167 0.05 4.74 -13.50
C ASP A 167 0.27 3.49 -14.39
N GLU A 168 -0.43 3.38 -15.51
CA GLU A 168 -0.30 2.28 -16.47
C GLU A 168 1.14 2.08 -16.99
N LYS A 169 1.97 3.14 -16.96
CA LYS A 169 3.40 3.10 -17.35
C LYS A 169 4.33 3.19 -16.14
N GLY A 170 3.81 3.06 -14.93
CA GLY A 170 4.56 3.19 -13.67
C GLY A 170 5.74 2.23 -13.59
N LEU A 171 5.56 0.98 -14.03
CA LEU A 171 6.62 -0.02 -14.03
C LEU A 171 7.73 0.32 -15.04
N GLU A 172 7.37 0.76 -16.25
CA GLU A 172 8.34 1.17 -17.28
C GLU A 172 9.17 2.37 -16.80
N LYS A 173 8.52 3.37 -16.20
CA LYS A 173 9.18 4.54 -15.60
C LYS A 173 10.14 4.13 -14.47
N LEU A 174 9.78 3.14 -13.67
CA LEU A 174 10.67 2.63 -12.62
C LEU A 174 11.87 1.90 -13.22
N ILE A 175 11.66 1.03 -14.21
CA ILE A 175 12.74 0.26 -14.86
C ILE A 175 13.72 1.20 -15.57
N SER A 176 13.26 2.27 -16.22
CA SER A 176 14.15 3.23 -16.87
C SER A 176 15.04 4.00 -15.90
N ILE A 177 14.63 4.15 -14.63
CA ILE A 177 15.47 4.74 -13.57
C ILE A 177 16.56 3.76 -13.10
N LEU A 178 16.32 2.45 -13.24
CA LEU A 178 17.23 1.39 -12.83
C LEU A 178 18.26 1.00 -13.90
N SER A 179 18.04 1.43 -15.14
CA SER A 179 18.89 1.16 -16.31
C SER A 179 20.00 2.20 -16.42
#